data_AF-A0A2J4YHC6-F1
#
_entry.id   AF-A0A2J4YHC6-F1
#
_cell.length_a   1.000
_cell.length_b   1.000
_cell.length_c   1.000
_cell.angle_alpha   90.00
_cell.angle_beta   90.00
_cell.angle_gamma   90.00
#
_symmetry.space_group_name_H-M   'P 1'
#
loop_
_entity.id
_entity.type
_entity.pdbx_description
1 polymer ?
#
loop_
_entity_poly.entity_id
_entity_poly.type
_entity_poly.pdbx_seq_one_letter_code
_entity_poly.pdbx_strand_id
1 'polypeptide(L)' 'SYMSIEAARMGMGIILESNLLAGQSVSQRHLEPVFTRDVSMPVNAHHFVLPHPNEQKEKVKIFFAWVAEELSREGFHI' A
#
# COMPACT_ATOMS: atom_id res chain seq x y z
N SER A 1 -7.83 -2.94 2.51
CA SER A 1 -8.55 -1.66 2.36
C SER A 1 -8.70 -1.01 3.73
N TYR A 2 -9.06 0.27 3.81
CA TYR A 2 -9.19 0.97 5.11
C TYR A 2 -10.23 0.29 6.02
N MET A 3 -11.39 -0.10 5.48
CA MET A 3 -12.48 -0.70 6.25
C MET A 3 -12.14 -2.07 6.83
N SER A 4 -11.37 -2.90 6.11
CA SER A 4 -10.92 -4.20 6.64
C SER A 4 -9.93 -4.03 7.79
N ILE A 5 -9.02 -3.06 7.69
CA ILE A 5 -8.07 -2.70 8.76
C ILE A 5 -8.82 -2.26 10.03
N GLU A 6 -9.79 -1.35 9.89
CA GLU A 6 -10.59 -0.92 11.04
C GLU A 6 -11.42 -2.05 11.64
N ALA A 7 -11.96 -2.94 10.78
CA ALA A 7 -12.70 -4.10 11.25
C ALA A 7 -11.83 -5.04 12.12
N ALA A 8 -10.61 -5.35 11.66
CA ALA A 8 -9.66 -6.15 12.41
C ALA A 8 -9.24 -5.45 13.72
N ARG A 9 -9.04 -4.12 13.69
CA ARG A 9 -8.71 -3.33 14.88
C ARG A 9 -9.81 -3.37 15.94
N MET A 10 -11.07 -3.50 15.53
CA MET A 10 -12.22 -3.69 16.44
C MET A 10 -12.39 -5.13 16.92
N GLY A 11 -11.49 -6.05 16.54
CA GLY A 11 -11.55 -7.46 16.94
C GLY A 11 -12.53 -8.30 16.12
N MET A 12 -12.94 -7.84 14.94
CA MET A 12 -13.92 -8.56 14.11
C MET A 12 -13.32 -9.69 13.27
N GLY A 13 -12.02 -9.97 13.37
CA GLY A 13 -11.39 -11.13 12.76
C GLY A 13 -9.99 -10.87 12.20
N ILE A 14 -9.56 -11.77 11.31
CA ILE A 14 -8.26 -11.72 10.62
C ILE A 14 -8.48 -11.19 9.20
N ILE A 15 -7.54 -10.38 8.72
CA ILE A 15 -7.53 -9.82 7.36
C ILE A 15 -6.24 -10.18 6.64
N LEU A 16 -6.33 -10.31 5.31
CA LEU A 16 -5.17 -10.38 4.42
C LEU A 16 -5.01 -9.03 3.73
N GLU A 17 -3.93 -8.32 4.02
CA GLU A 17 -3.69 -6.96 3.54
C GLU A 17 -2.28 -6.77 3.02
N SER A 18 -2.09 -5.74 2.19
CA SER A 18 -0.76 -5.37 1.71
C SER A 18 0.04 -4.70 2.82
N ASN A 19 1.36 -4.96 2.84
CA ASN A 19 2.27 -4.32 3.78
C ASN A 19 2.30 -2.79 3.63
N LEU A 20 2.02 -2.28 2.42
CA LEU A 20 1.92 -0.84 2.16
C LEU A 20 0.77 -0.20 2.93
N LEU A 21 -0.40 -0.86 2.96
CA LEU A 21 -1.59 -0.31 3.61
C LEU A 21 -1.63 -0.59 5.12
N ALA A 22 -1.24 -1.80 5.54
CA ALA A 22 -1.29 -2.22 6.95
C ALA A 22 -0.04 -1.82 7.76
N GLY A 23 1.02 -1.35 7.11
CA GLY A 23 2.32 -1.08 7.72
C GLY A 23 2.24 -0.19 8.96
N GLN A 24 1.49 0.90 8.89
CA GLN A 24 1.30 1.80 10.04
C GLN A 24 0.54 1.14 11.20
N SER A 25 -0.51 0.38 10.91
CA SER A 25 -1.30 -0.32 11.94
C SER A 25 -0.46 -1.37 12.67
N VAL A 26 0.45 -2.04 11.95
CA VAL A 26 1.41 -2.98 12.55
C VAL A 26 2.47 -2.24 13.36
N SER A 27 3.06 -1.15 12.84
CA SER A 27 4.09 -0.39 13.57
C SER A 27 3.56 0.23 14.86
N GLN A 28 2.28 0.63 14.87
CA GLN A 28 1.58 1.18 16.05
C GLN A 28 1.04 0.09 16.99
N ARG A 29 1.22 -1.20 16.67
CA ARG A 29 0.68 -2.35 17.41
C ARG A 29 -0.85 -2.37 17.52
N HIS A 30 -1.54 -1.74 16.57
CA HIS A 30 -2.99 -1.88 16.43
C HIS A 30 -3.38 -3.20 15.78
N LEU A 31 -2.47 -3.77 14.99
CA LEU A 31 -2.58 -5.09 14.38
C LEU A 31 -1.26 -5.85 14.57
N GLU A 32 -1.33 -7.17 14.56
CA GLU A 32 -0.16 -8.05 14.64
C GLU A 32 -0.21 -9.09 13.50
N PRO A 33 0.92 -9.40 12.85
CA PRO A 33 1.00 -10.52 11.92
C PRO A 33 0.72 -11.84 12.63
N VAL A 34 -0.35 -12.53 12.24
CA VAL A 34 -0.77 -13.80 12.86
C VAL A 34 -0.29 -15.04 12.11
N PHE A 35 0.23 -14.88 10.90
CA PHE A 35 0.77 -15.96 10.09
C PHE A 35 2.22 -15.68 9.66
N THR A 36 2.94 -16.76 9.36
CA THR A 36 4.29 -16.73 8.83
C THR A 36 4.32 -16.24 7.37
N ARG A 37 5.50 -15.79 6.90
CA ARG A 37 5.63 -15.18 5.56
C ARG A 37 5.43 -16.17 4.41
N ASP A 38 5.56 -17.46 4.64
CA ASP A 38 5.38 -18.53 3.64
C ASP A 38 3.92 -18.68 3.17
N VAL A 39 2.94 -18.21 3.96
CA VAL A 39 1.54 -18.14 3.52
C VAL A 39 1.15 -16.78 2.93
N SER A 40 2.13 -15.88 2.73
CA SER A 40 1.86 -14.59 2.11
C SER A 40 1.60 -14.73 0.61
N MET A 41 0.81 -13.81 0.08
CA MET A 41 0.56 -13.72 -1.36
C MET A 41 1.40 -12.58 -1.94
N PRO A 42 2.19 -12.81 -3.01
CA PRO A 42 2.93 -11.74 -3.64
C PRO A 42 1.96 -10.72 -4.24
N VAL A 43 2.21 -9.44 -3.96
CA VAL A 43 1.48 -8.36 -4.62
C VAL A 43 2.07 -8.19 -6.02
N ASN A 44 1.25 -8.42 -7.06
CA ASN A 44 1.73 -8.37 -8.45
C ASN A 44 2.12 -6.97 -8.91
N ALA A 45 1.33 -5.93 -8.59
CA ALA A 45 1.66 -4.53 -8.86
C ALA A 45 0.64 -3.56 -8.26
N HIS A 46 1.07 -2.32 -8.01
CA HIS A 46 0.18 -1.15 -7.89
C HIS A 46 0.35 -0.32 -9.17
N HIS A 47 -0.75 0.04 -9.84
CA HIS A 47 -0.70 0.76 -11.11
C HIS A 47 -1.23 2.18 -10.97
N PHE A 48 -0.50 3.14 -11.53
CA PHE A 48 -1.06 4.46 -11.81
C PHE A 48 -1.90 4.38 -13.09
N VAL A 49 -3.18 4.72 -12.98
CA VAL A 49 -4.10 4.73 -14.11
C VAL A 49 -4.47 6.16 -14.43
N LEU A 50 -4.18 6.60 -15.65
CA LEU A 50 -4.50 7.93 -16.15
C LEU A 50 -4.86 7.87 -17.64
N PRO A 51 -5.69 8.80 -18.14
CA PRO A 51 -5.88 8.96 -19.57
C PRO A 51 -4.54 9.30 -20.25
N HIS A 52 -4.24 8.64 -21.37
CA HIS A 52 -3.00 8.87 -22.14
C HIS A 52 -2.75 10.36 -22.47
N PRO A 53 -3.75 11.20 -22.81
CA PRO A 53 -3.52 12.63 -23.03
C PRO A 53 -2.97 13.39 -21.82
N ASN A 54 -3.13 12.86 -20.60
CA ASN A 54 -2.65 13.49 -19.38
C ASN A 54 -1.19 13.15 -19.07
N GLU A 55 -0.61 12.12 -19.69
CA GLU A 55 0.76 11.67 -19.43
C GLU A 55 1.80 12.75 -19.69
N GLN A 56 1.58 13.59 -20.70
CA GLN A 56 2.49 14.66 -21.07
C GLN A 56 2.32 15.94 -20.24
N LYS A 57 1.30 16.04 -19.39
CA LYS A 57 1.07 17.23 -18.57
C LYS A 57 2.19 17.36 -17.54
N GLU A 58 2.79 18.54 -17.46
CA GLU A 58 3.90 18.81 -16.54
C GLU A 58 3.55 18.46 -15.08
N LYS A 59 2.35 18.80 -14.64
CA LYS A 59 1.85 18.46 -13.30
C LYS A 59 1.83 16.95 -13.03
N VAL A 60 1.53 16.14 -14.06
CA VAL A 60 1.54 14.68 -13.94
C VAL A 60 2.98 14.19 -13.83
N LYS A 61 3.91 14.69 -14.65
CA LYS A 61 5.32 14.31 -14.57
C LYS A 61 5.93 14.64 -13.20
N ILE A 62 5.68 15.84 -12.67
CA ILE A 62 6.12 16.25 -11.34
C ILE A 62 5.54 15.32 -10.27
N PHE A 63 4.25 15.00 -10.34
CA PHE A 63 3.62 14.08 -9.40
C PHE A 63 4.24 12.68 -9.45
N PHE A 64 4.51 12.15 -10.65
CA PHE A 64 5.15 10.84 -10.81
C PHE A 64 6.59 10.82 -10.28
N ALA A 65 7.36 11.88 -10.51
CA ALA A 65 8.71 12.00 -9.96
C ALA A 65 8.68 12.03 -8.42
N TRP A 66 7.77 12.83 -7.86
CA TRP A 66 7.59 12.92 -6.40
C TRP A 66 7.14 11.59 -5.80
N VAL A 67 6.10 10.94 -6.36
CA VAL A 67 5.57 9.69 -5.79
C VAL A 67 6.56 8.53 -5.91
N ALA A 68 7.41 8.52 -6.96
CA ALA A 68 8.51 7.56 -7.06
C ALA A 68 9.54 7.73 -5.94
N GLU A 69 9.86 8.98 -5.58
CA GLU A 69 10.76 9.28 -4.47
C GLU A 69 10.16 8.87 -3.12
N GLU A 70 8.90 9.24 -2.84
CA GLU A 70 8.22 8.87 -1.59
C GLU A 70 8.11 7.34 -1.42
N LEU A 71 7.73 6.63 -2.49
CA LEU A 71 7.63 5.17 -2.44
C LEU A 71 8.99 4.53 -2.20
N SER A 72 10.05 5.04 -2.83
CA SER A 72 11.42 4.52 -2.62
C SER A 72 11.90 4.70 -1.18
N ARG A 73 11.53 5.80 -0.51
CA ARG A 73 11.84 6.03 0.92
C ARG A 73 11.19 5.00 1.84
N GLU A 74 10.01 4.53 1.48
CA GLU A 74 9.23 3.51 2.20
C GLU A 74 9.57 2.07 1.74
N GLY A 75 10.54 1.90 0.83
CA GLY A 75 10.98 0.59 0.33
C GLY A 75 10.10 -0.02 -0.77
N PHE A 76 9.32 0.81 -1.47
CA PHE A 76 8.48 0.42 -2.60
C PHE A 76 9.00 1.02 -3.93
N HIS A 77 8.74 0.37 -5.04
CA HIS A 77 9.14 0.82 -6.37
C HIS A 77 7.96 0.78 -7.35
N ILE A 78 7.96 1.72 -8.31
CA ILE A 78 6.97 1.85 -9.39
C ILE A 78 7.57 1.30 -10.68
#